data_AF-A0A5P6P8W8-F1
#
_entry.id   AF-A0A5P6P8W8-F1
#
_cell.length_a   1.000
_cell.length_b   1.000
_cell.length_c   1.000
_cell.angle_alpha   90.00
_cell.angle_beta   90.00
_cell.angle_gamma   90.00
#
_symmetry.space_group_name_H-M   'P 1'
#
loop_
_entity.id
_entity.type
_entity.pdbx_description
1 polymer ?
#
loop_
_entity_poly.entity_id
_entity_poly.type
_entity_poly.pdbx_seq_one_letter_code
_entity_poly.pdbx_strand_id
1 'polypeptide(L)'
;MVKDSKKKAAKTGPNAREERIALRAHADLIEILDRRAEEKGQTRSAYIESLLIAWVKADPRNPRIDNRGKLVPDAPTPAELQRANPQRYTDRWVQFNRAFNALFGTDVPREWREEWQEHWQTESE
;
A
#
# COMPACT_ATOMS: atom_id res chain seq x y z
N MET A 1 40.21 -33.29 21.10
CA MET A 1 38.87 -33.16 21.71
C MET A 1 38.29 -31.82 21.26
N VAL A 2 37.63 -31.82 20.10
CA VAL A 2 37.13 -30.60 19.43
C VAL A 2 35.67 -30.41 19.85
N LYS A 3 35.35 -29.27 20.46
CA LYS A 3 33.97 -28.89 20.79
C LYS A 3 33.31 -28.33 19.53
N ASP A 4 32.48 -29.14 18.88
CA ASP A 4 31.64 -28.69 17.78
C ASP A 4 30.52 -27.77 18.31
N SER A 5 30.65 -26.49 18.00
CA SER A 5 29.60 -25.48 18.17
C SER A 5 28.43 -25.79 17.24
N LYS A 6 27.31 -26.27 17.81
CA LYS A 6 26.02 -26.39 17.11
C LYS A 6 25.58 -24.99 16.62
N LYS A 7 25.88 -24.70 15.35
CA LYS A 7 25.28 -23.60 14.60
C LYS A 7 23.77 -23.89 14.53
N LYS A 8 22.97 -23.11 15.27
CA LYS A 8 21.51 -23.10 15.11
C LYS A 8 21.22 -22.73 13.66
N ALA A 9 20.75 -23.70 12.87
CA ALA A 9 20.14 -23.44 11.58
C ALA A 9 18.95 -22.52 11.84
N ALA A 10 19.08 -21.26 11.42
CA ALA A 10 17.95 -20.35 11.34
C ALA A 10 16.93 -21.01 10.43
N LYS A 11 15.78 -21.41 10.99
CA LYS A 11 14.60 -21.73 10.19
C LYS A 11 14.18 -20.43 9.51
N THR A 12 14.70 -20.21 8.31
CA THR A 12 14.07 -19.33 7.32
C THR A 12 12.72 -19.96 7.02
N GLY A 13 11.68 -19.49 7.73
CA GLY A 13 10.30 -19.65 7.31
C GLY A 13 10.12 -19.12 5.88
N PRO A 14 8.96 -19.37 5.23
CA PRO A 14 8.74 -19.02 3.83
C PRO A 14 9.27 -17.61 3.58
N ASN A 15 10.35 -17.57 2.81
CA ASN A 15 11.24 -16.42 2.73
C ASN A 15 10.47 -15.23 2.15
N ALA A 16 10.76 -14.06 2.72
CA ALA A 16 10.46 -12.71 2.24
C ALA A 16 11.01 -12.42 0.82
N ARG A 17 10.64 -13.26 -0.14
CA ARG A 17 10.78 -13.10 -1.59
C ARG A 17 9.38 -12.91 -2.17
N GLU A 18 8.61 -12.04 -1.53
CA GLU A 18 7.22 -11.76 -1.87
C GLU A 18 7.21 -10.78 -3.05
N GLU A 19 7.19 -11.35 -4.26
CA GLU A 19 6.98 -10.72 -5.59
C GLU A 19 7.88 -9.52 -6.00
N ARG A 20 8.33 -9.52 -7.26
CA ARG A 20 9.18 -8.44 -7.81
C ARG A 20 8.40 -7.62 -8.82
N ILE A 21 8.37 -6.30 -8.61
CA ILE A 21 7.87 -5.35 -9.60
C ILE A 21 9.04 -4.93 -10.48
N ALA A 22 8.96 -5.21 -11.79
CA ALA A 22 9.89 -4.70 -12.79
C ALA A 22 9.25 -3.50 -13.51
N LEU A 23 9.85 -2.32 -13.37
CA LEU A 23 9.37 -1.08 -13.99
C LEU A 23 10.39 -0.57 -15.00
N ARG A 24 9.92 -0.21 -16.20
CA ARG A 24 10.70 0.61 -17.15
C ARG A 24 10.40 2.07 -16.87
N ALA A 25 11.45 2.85 -16.57
CA ALA A 25 11.34 4.27 -16.26
C ALA A 25 12.47 5.04 -16.94
N HIS A 26 12.24 6.33 -17.19
CA HIS A 26 13.26 7.25 -17.68
C HIS A 26 14.39 7.41 -16.65
N ALA A 27 15.64 7.58 -17.09
CA ALA A 27 16.80 7.70 -16.20
C ALA A 27 16.65 8.86 -15.20
N ASP A 28 16.20 10.02 -15.67
CA ASP A 28 15.99 11.20 -14.82
C ASP A 28 14.96 10.97 -13.71
N LEU A 29 13.92 10.17 -13.98
CA LEU A 29 12.94 9.80 -12.95
C LEU A 29 13.60 8.95 -11.87
N ILE A 30 14.47 8.02 -12.25
CA ILE A 30 15.22 7.20 -11.30
C ILE A 30 16.12 8.08 -10.44
N GLU A 31 16.83 9.05 -11.03
CA GLU A 31 17.68 9.97 -10.29
C GLU A 31 16.89 10.81 -9.27
N ILE A 32 15.73 11.35 -9.67
CA ILE A 32 14.86 12.10 -8.75
C ILE A 32 14.42 11.21 -7.59
N LEU A 33 13.99 9.98 -7.87
CA LEU A 33 13.55 9.04 -6.83
C LEU A 33 14.68 8.66 -5.88
N ASP A 34 15.91 8.51 -6.37
CA ASP A 34 17.08 8.26 -5.53
C ASP A 34 17.34 9.43 -4.56
N ARG A 35 17.32 10.67 -5.07
CA ARG A 35 17.49 11.87 -4.24
C ARG A 35 16.40 11.98 -3.16
N ARG A 36 15.13 11.73 -3.52
CA ARG A 36 14.01 11.77 -2.57
C ARG A 36 14.08 10.66 -1.52
N ALA A 37 14.57 9.48 -1.90
CA ALA A 37 14.80 8.39 -0.95
C ALA A 37 15.92 8.76 0.05
N GLU A 38 17.00 9.37 -0.43
CA GLU A 38 18.09 9.88 0.41
C GLU A 38 17.62 10.96 1.40
N GLU A 39 16.81 11.93 0.96
CA GLU A 39 16.18 12.95 1.82
C GLU A 39 15.35 12.33 2.96
N LYS A 40 14.82 11.12 2.76
CA LYS A 40 14.03 10.35 3.75
C LYS A 40 14.85 9.33 4.53
N GLY A 41 16.14 9.17 4.24
CA GLY A 41 16.99 8.15 4.85
C GLY A 41 16.56 6.72 4.50
N GLN A 42 16.03 6.50 3.31
CA GLN A 42 15.51 5.21 2.83
C GLN A 42 16.25 4.73 1.59
N THR A 43 16.18 3.42 1.30
CA THR A 43 16.55 2.92 -0.03
C THR A 43 15.47 3.31 -1.06
N ARG A 44 15.83 3.45 -2.34
CA ARG A 44 14.86 3.74 -3.41
C ARG A 44 13.68 2.78 -3.40
N SER A 45 13.94 1.48 -3.23
CA SER A 45 12.87 0.47 -3.17
C SER A 45 11.92 0.69 -2.00
N ALA A 46 12.44 0.92 -0.79
CA ALA A 46 11.61 1.19 0.38
C ALA A 46 10.83 2.51 0.25
N TYR A 47 11.44 3.53 -0.36
CA TYR A 47 10.78 4.80 -0.65
C TYR A 47 9.61 4.62 -1.62
N ILE A 48 9.83 3.94 -2.76
CA ILE A 48 8.78 3.64 -3.73
C ILE A 48 7.67 2.80 -3.09
N GLU A 49 8.02 1.77 -2.33
CA GLU A 49 7.03 0.95 -1.59
C GLU A 49 6.19 1.80 -0.65
N SER A 50 6.80 2.74 0.09
CA SER A 50 6.07 3.65 0.98
C SER A 50 5.09 4.56 0.22
N LEU A 51 5.45 5.03 -0.98
CA LEU A 51 4.57 5.83 -1.83
C LEU A 51 3.37 4.99 -2.31
N LEU A 52 3.62 3.74 -2.73
CA LEU A 52 2.57 2.83 -3.19
C LEU A 52 1.61 2.47 -2.05
N ILE A 53 2.12 2.15 -0.86
CA ILE A 53 1.30 1.90 0.32
C ILE A 53 0.48 3.14 0.68
N ALA A 54 1.11 4.32 0.70
CA ALA A 54 0.42 5.57 1.01
C ALA A 54 -0.71 5.86 0.02
N TRP A 55 -0.47 5.64 -1.28
CA TRP A 55 -1.48 5.79 -2.32
C TRP A 55 -2.67 4.86 -2.11
N VAL A 56 -2.40 3.56 -1.93
CA VAL A 56 -3.46 2.56 -1.71
C VAL A 56 -4.26 2.87 -0.45
N LYS A 57 -3.62 3.31 0.63
CA LYS A 57 -4.29 3.67 1.89
C LYS A 57 -5.08 4.98 1.83
N ALA A 58 -4.69 5.90 0.95
CA ALA A 58 -5.42 7.15 0.78
C ALA A 58 -6.84 6.88 0.28
N ASP A 59 -6.99 5.86 -0.57
CA ASP A 59 -8.28 5.39 -1.06
C ASP A 59 -9.13 4.81 0.09
N PRO A 60 -10.25 5.45 0.46
CA PRO A 60 -11.13 4.98 1.54
C PRO A 60 -11.81 3.64 1.21
N ARG A 61 -11.78 3.19 -0.05
CA ARG A 61 -12.23 1.86 -0.44
C ARG A 61 -11.29 0.77 0.06
N ASN A 62 -10.07 1.08 0.50
CA ASN A 62 -9.05 0.09 0.88
C ASN A 62 -8.74 0.11 2.39
N PRO A 63 -9.72 -0.17 3.27
CA PRO A 63 -9.52 -0.03 4.72
C PRO A 63 -8.65 -1.13 5.34
N ARG A 64 -8.42 -2.21 4.60
CA ARG A 64 -7.73 -3.42 5.08
C ARG A 64 -6.21 -3.33 4.96
N ILE A 65 -5.62 -2.25 4.48
CA ILE A 65 -4.16 -2.16 4.26
C ILE A 65 -3.46 -1.51 5.47
N ASP A 66 -2.51 -2.23 6.07
CA ASP A 66 -1.66 -1.72 7.16
C ASP A 66 -0.51 -0.82 6.66
N ASN A 67 0.32 -0.32 7.58
CA ASN A 67 1.48 0.53 7.24
C ASN A 67 2.59 -0.19 6.47
N ARG A 68 2.52 -1.51 6.34
CA ARG A 68 3.47 -2.37 5.63
C ARG A 68 2.89 -2.92 4.34
N GLY A 69 1.71 -2.44 3.91
CA GLY A 69 1.06 -2.91 2.69
C GLY A 69 0.35 -4.27 2.84
N LYS A 70 0.24 -4.81 4.06
CA LYS A 70 -0.41 -6.10 4.29
C LYS A 70 -1.91 -5.94 4.48
N LEU A 71 -2.65 -6.91 3.94
CA LEU A 71 -4.07 -7.05 4.23
C LEU A 71 -4.28 -7.50 5.67
N VAL A 72 -5.13 -6.78 6.37
CA VAL A 72 -5.61 -7.06 7.73
C VAL A 72 -6.92 -7.83 7.60
N PRO A 73 -6.96 -9.12 7.99
CA PRO A 73 -8.14 -9.96 7.81
C PRO A 73 -9.38 -9.38 8.50
N ASP A 74 -9.23 -8.93 9.74
CA ASP A 74 -10.33 -8.45 10.59
C ASP A 74 -10.60 -6.95 10.50
N ALA A 75 -10.07 -6.27 9.47
CA ALA A 75 -10.34 -4.85 9.27
C ALA A 75 -11.78 -4.62 8.75
N PRO A 76 -12.45 -3.55 9.17
CA PRO A 76 -13.81 -3.25 8.75
C PRO A 76 -13.87 -3.03 7.23
N THR A 77 -14.97 -3.46 6.63
CA THR A 77 -15.32 -3.15 5.25
C THR A 77 -15.53 -1.64 5.08
N PRO A 78 -15.41 -1.10 3.85
CA PRO A 78 -15.68 0.32 3.64
C PRO A 78 -17.13 0.70 4.00
N ALA A 79 -18.08 -0.24 3.88
CA ALA A 79 -19.47 -0.06 4.27
C ALA A 79 -19.64 0.12 5.77
N GLU A 80 -18.95 -0.70 6.55
CA GLU A 80 -18.95 -0.59 8.01
C GLU A 80 -18.31 0.71 8.46
N LEU A 81 -17.21 1.14 7.82
CA LEU A 81 -16.58 2.43 8.11
C LEU A 81 -17.49 3.61 7.78
N GLN A 82 -18.17 3.56 6.62
CA GLN A 82 -19.09 4.61 6.21
C GLN A 82 -20.29 4.69 7.17
N ARG A 83 -20.87 3.55 7.58
CA ARG A 83 -21.98 3.53 8.55
C ARG A 83 -21.53 4.00 9.94
N ALA A 84 -20.34 3.59 10.39
CA ALA A 84 -19.83 3.95 11.70
C ALA A 84 -19.45 5.43 11.81
N ASN A 85 -18.87 6.01 10.75
CA ASN A 85 -18.52 7.43 10.72
C ASN A 85 -18.59 8.01 9.29
N PRO A 86 -19.79 8.44 8.84
CA PRO A 86 -20.00 8.97 7.50
C PRO A 86 -19.16 10.21 7.17
N GLN A 87 -18.97 11.09 8.17
CA GLN A 87 -18.20 12.32 7.99
C GLN A 87 -16.73 12.01 7.73
N ARG A 88 -16.12 11.16 8.58
CA ARG A 88 -14.71 10.76 8.40
C ARG A 88 -14.49 10.05 7.07
N TYR A 89 -15.43 9.22 6.63
CA TYR A 89 -15.37 8.58 5.32
C TYR A 89 -15.40 9.62 4.19
N THR A 90 -16.30 10.60 4.29
CA THR A 90 -16.41 11.72 3.33
C THR A 90 -15.14 12.55 3.29
N ASP A 91 -14.54 12.89 4.43
CA ASP A 91 -13.30 13.65 4.51
C ASP A 91 -12.14 12.91 3.83
N ARG A 92 -12.04 11.60 4.07
CA ARG A 92 -11.05 10.74 3.39
C ARG A 92 -11.29 10.70 1.88
N TRP A 93 -12.54 10.60 1.44
CA TRP A 93 -12.89 10.65 0.02
C TRP A 93 -12.46 11.97 -0.63
N VAL A 94 -12.70 13.10 0.03
CA VAL A 94 -12.27 14.42 -0.46
C VAL A 94 -10.75 14.51 -0.56
N GLN A 95 -10.01 14.00 0.43
CA GLN A 95 -8.55 13.98 0.39
C GLN A 95 -8.03 13.08 -0.74
N PHE A 96 -8.61 11.89 -0.91
CA PHE A 96 -8.26 10.99 -2.00
C PHE A 96 -8.53 11.63 -3.36
N ASN A 97 -9.69 12.27 -3.54
CA ASN A 97 -10.03 12.95 -4.78
C ASN A 97 -9.02 14.06 -5.13
N ARG A 98 -8.58 14.85 -4.14
CA ARG A 98 -7.53 15.85 -4.33
C ARG A 98 -6.20 15.24 -4.78
N ALA A 99 -5.80 14.12 -4.15
CA ALA A 99 -4.58 13.42 -4.53
C ALA A 99 -4.68 12.80 -5.94
N PHE A 100 -5.83 12.20 -6.26
CA PHE A 100 -6.11 11.64 -7.58
C PHE A 100 -6.07 12.73 -8.66
N ASN A 101 -6.71 13.87 -8.42
CA ASN A 101 -6.66 15.01 -9.34
C ASN A 101 -5.24 15.55 -9.54
N ALA A 102 -4.45 15.64 -8.47
CA ALA A 102 -3.06 16.05 -8.57
C ALA A 102 -2.20 15.08 -9.40
N LEU A 103 -2.52 13.79 -9.42
CA LEU A 103 -1.78 12.77 -10.15
C LEU A 103 -2.28 12.57 -11.60
N PHE A 104 -3.59 12.64 -11.82
CA PHE A 104 -4.22 12.25 -13.08
C PHE A 104 -4.96 13.40 -13.79
N GLY A 105 -4.98 14.60 -13.22
CA GLY A 105 -5.60 15.79 -13.81
C GLY A 105 -7.12 15.76 -13.89
N THR A 106 -7.77 14.78 -13.26
CA THR A 106 -9.23 14.57 -13.28
C THR A 106 -9.74 14.23 -11.89
N ASP A 107 -11.02 14.45 -11.64
CA ASP A 107 -11.65 13.92 -10.43
C ASP A 107 -11.79 12.40 -10.52
N VAL A 108 -11.87 11.76 -9.35
CA VAL A 108 -12.19 10.34 -9.21
C VAL A 108 -13.55 10.08 -9.88
N PRO A 109 -13.65 9.07 -10.76
CA PRO A 109 -14.91 8.75 -11.42
C PRO A 109 -16.04 8.50 -10.43
N ARG A 110 -17.26 8.94 -10.75
CA ARG A 110 -18.39 8.92 -9.82
C ARG A 110 -18.78 7.48 -9.46
N GLU A 111 -18.71 6.59 -10.43
CA GLU A 111 -18.95 5.15 -10.31
C GLU A 111 -18.10 4.50 -9.22
N TRP A 112 -16.87 4.96 -8.98
CA TRP A 112 -16.00 4.43 -7.93
C TRP A 112 -16.59 4.64 -6.53
N ARG A 113 -17.46 5.63 -6.37
CA ARG A 113 -18.16 5.92 -5.12
C ARG A 113 -19.47 5.14 -4.96
N GLU A 114 -20.03 4.66 -6.06
CA GLU A 114 -21.35 4.02 -6.09
C GLU A 114 -21.23 2.48 -6.18
N GLU A 115 -20.17 1.94 -6.79
CA GLU A 115 -20.03 0.51 -7.15
C GLU A 115 -18.95 -0.26 -6.35
N TRP A 116 -18.34 0.35 -5.33
CA TRP A 116 -17.18 -0.21 -4.60
C TRP A 116 -17.45 -1.48 -3.78
N GLN A 117 -18.67 -2.01 -3.76
CA GLN A 117 -19.00 -3.22 -2.99
C GLN A 117 -18.33 -4.49 -3.54
N GLU A 118 -17.83 -4.47 -4.77
CA GLU A 118 -17.33 -5.66 -5.45
C GLU A 118 -15.82 -5.91 -5.26
N HIS A 119 -15.00 -4.86 -5.05
CA HIS A 119 -13.53 -4.98 -5.11
C HIS A 119 -12.88 -5.82 -3.99
N TRP A 120 -13.58 -6.06 -2.88
CA TRP A 120 -13.05 -6.80 -1.72
C TRP A 120 -13.79 -8.10 -1.44
N GLN A 121 -14.68 -8.54 -2.34
CA GLN A 121 -15.15 -9.91 -2.37
C GLN A 121 -14.03 -10.79 -2.94
N THR A 122 -12.91 -10.88 -2.21
CA THR A 122 -11.90 -11.89 -2.50
C THR A 122 -12.55 -13.21 -2.10
N GLU A 123 -12.81 -14.07 -3.07
CA GLU A 123 -13.41 -15.39 -2.86
C GLU A 123 -12.67 -16.09 -1.72
N SER A 124 -13.42 -16.45 -0.68
CA SER A 124 -12.96 -17.37 0.35
C SER A 124 -12.82 -18.73 -0.34
N GLU A 125 -11.60 -19.09 -0.77
CA GLU A 125 -11.24 -20.50 -0.97
C GLU A 125 -11.00 -21.19 0.39
#